data_AF-A0A3B8ULZ1-F1
#
_entry.id   AF-A0A3B8ULZ1-F1
#
_cell.length_a   1.000
_cell.length_b   1.000
_cell.length_c   1.000
_cell.angle_alpha   90.00
_cell.angle_beta   90.00
_cell.angle_gamma   90.00
#
_symmetry.space_group_name_H-M   'P 1'
#
loop_
_entity.id
_entity.type
_entity.pdbx_description
1 polymer ?
#
loop_
_entity_poly.entity_id
_entity_poly.type
_entity_poly.pdbx_seq_one_letter_code
_entity_poly.pdbx_strand_id
1 'polypeptide(L)' 'MRIIMHYYYDSTSNDAALLLSEKLKYIIKTSKDSRQETIILCVGSDRSTGDSLGPIVGYKLK' A
#
# COMPACT_ATOMS: atom_id res chain seq x y z
N MET A 1 2.31 -3.90 22.87
CA MET A 1 1.86 -2.57 22.41
C MET A 1 2.35 -2.39 20.98
N ARG A 2 1.46 -2.30 19.99
CA ARG A 2 1.83 -2.27 18.55
C ARG A 2 1.84 -0.81 18.12
N ILE A 3 3.02 -0.26 17.84
CA ILE A 3 3.16 1.13 17.37
C ILE A 3 2.68 1.17 15.92
N ILE A 4 1.69 2.01 15.63
CA ILE A 4 1.25 2.28 14.25
C ILE A 4 2.22 3.31 13.67
N MET A 5 2.89 2.95 12.59
CA MET A 5 3.86 3.79 11.91
C MET A 5 3.21 4.37 10.65
N HIS A 6 3.13 5.70 10.57
CA HIS A 6 2.64 6.39 9.38
C HIS A 6 3.79 6.63 8.40
N TYR A 7 3.59 6.26 7.14
CA TYR A 7 4.53 6.51 6.05
C TYR A 7 3.87 7.45 5.05
N TYR A 8 4.59 8.50 4.66
CA TYR A 8 4.16 9.47 3.67
C TYR A 8 5.17 9.52 2.52
N TYR A 9 4.67 9.59 1.29
CA TYR A 9 5.47 9.67 0.08
C TYR A 9 4.93 10.83 -0.75
N ASP A 10 5.82 11.75 -1.14
CA ASP A 10 5.48 12.84 -2.06
C ASP A 10 5.30 12.28 -3.47
N SER A 11 4.07 12.34 -3.99
CA SER A 11 3.73 11.83 -5.32
C SER A 11 4.39 12.57 -6.48
N THR A 12 4.96 13.76 -6.23
CA THR A 12 5.69 14.53 -7.24
C THR A 12 7.15 14.10 -7.38
N SER A 13 7.66 13.30 -6.45
CA SER A 13 9.02 12.77 -6.50
C SER A 13 9.13 11.59 -7.47
N ASN A 14 10.16 11.61 -8.31
CA ASN A 14 10.45 10.53 -9.26
C ASN A 14 10.71 9.17 -8.56
N ASP A 15 11.23 9.19 -7.34
CA ASP A 15 11.59 7.97 -6.60
C ASP A 15 10.46 7.45 -5.70
N ALA A 16 9.31 8.15 -5.65
CA ALA A 16 8.22 7.83 -4.73
C ALA A 16 7.71 6.39 -4.90
N ALA A 17 7.54 5.95 -6.14
CA ALA A 17 7.09 4.59 -6.45
C ALA A 17 8.11 3.53 -5.99
N LEU A 18 9.41 3.79 -6.21
CA LEU A 18 10.48 2.88 -5.81
C LEU A 18 10.51 2.74 -4.28
N LEU A 19 10.59 3.86 -3.56
CA LEU A 19 10.66 3.90 -2.10
C LEU A 19 9.43 3.29 -1.42
N LEU A 20 8.24 3.55 -1.97
CA LEU A 20 7.00 2.92 -1.52
C LEU A 20 7.08 1.39 -1.68
N SER A 21 7.53 0.91 -2.84
CA SER A 21 7.60 -0.52 -3.15
C SER A 21 8.59 -1.26 -2.25
N GLU A 22 9.76 -0.67 -1.98
CA GLU A 22 10.78 -1.25 -1.11
C GLU A 22 10.30 -1.34 0.33
N LYS A 23 9.65 -0.27 0.81
CA LYS A 23 9.13 -0.24 2.16
C LYS A 23 7.97 -1.22 2.35
N LEU A 24 7.07 -1.30 1.38
CA LEU A 24 5.95 -2.24 1.41
C LEU A 24 6.45 -3.70 1.45
N LYS A 25 7.45 -4.03 0.60
CA LYS A 25 8.12 -5.35 0.63
C LYS A 25 8.74 -5.65 1.99
N TYR A 26 9.44 -4.68 2.59
CA TYR A 26 10.02 -4.81 3.92
C TYR A 26 8.96 -5.10 4.98
N ILE A 27 7.86 -4.33 5.00
CA ILE A 27 6.78 -4.51 5.98
C ILE A 27 6.14 -5.90 5.84
N ILE A 28 5.81 -6.31 4.61
CA ILE A 28 5.20 -7.63 4.37
C ILE A 28 6.13 -8.76 4.82
N LYS A 29 7.44 -8.65 4.57
CA LYS A 29 8.41 -9.69 4.96
C LYS A 29 8.65 -9.76 6.46
N THR A 30 8.65 -8.61 7.15
CA THR A 30 9.01 -8.53 8.58
C THR A 30 7.82 -8.64 9.51
N SER A 31 6.60 -8.41 9.03
CA SER A 31 5.39 -8.36 9.87
C SER A 31 4.58 -9.65 9.89
N LYS A 32 4.97 -10.69 9.14
CA LYS A 32 4.19 -11.93 9.01
C LYS A 32 5.02 -13.17 9.36
N ASP A 33 4.36 -14.14 9.99
CA ASP A 33 4.86 -15.51 10.01
C ASP A 33 4.67 -16.13 8.61
N SER A 34 5.53 -17.08 8.26
CA SER A 34 5.54 -17.85 7.02
C SER A 34 4.18 -18.45 6.63
N ARG A 35 3.32 -18.74 7.61
CA ARG A 35 1.99 -19.35 7.44
C ARG A 35 0.85 -18.33 7.40
N GLN A 36 1.14 -17.03 7.54
CA GLN A 36 0.12 -16.00 7.58
C GLN A 36 -0.10 -15.40 6.18
N GLU A 37 -1.34 -15.52 5.70
CA GLU A 37 -1.77 -14.90 4.44
C GLU A 37 -1.72 -13.38 4.52
N THR A 38 -1.49 -12.74 3.36
CA THR A 38 -1.40 -11.29 3.24
C THR A 38 -2.62 -10.77 2.53
N ILE A 39 -3.40 -9.92 3.20
CA ILE A 39 -4.58 -9.27 2.63
C ILE A 39 -4.20 -7.83 2.26
N ILE A 40 -4.39 -7.48 0.99
CA ILE A 40 -4.31 -6.09 0.51
C ILE A 40 -5.74 -5.57 0.35
N LEU A 41 -6.15 -4.68 1.26
CA LEU A 41 -7.46 -4.03 1.20
C LEU A 41 -7.32 -2.68 0.48
N CYS A 42 -7.84 -2.62 -0.74
CA CYS A 42 -7.93 -1.39 -1.51
C CYS A 42 -9.21 -0.64 -1.12
N VAL A 43 -9.07 0.49 -0.42
CA VAL A 43 -10.21 1.31 0.05
C VAL A 43 -10.41 2.50 -0.88
N GLY A 44 -11.67 2.78 -1.21
CA GLY A 44 -12.04 3.88 -2.08
C GLY A 44 -13.46 3.77 -2.62
N SER A 45 -13.88 4.76 -3.40
CA SER A 45 -15.19 4.80 -4.07
C SER A 45 -14.99 5.20 -5.53
N ASP A 46 -15.80 4.63 -6.42
CA ASP A 46 -15.82 4.92 -7.85
C ASP A 46 -16.49 6.25 -8.22
N ARG A 47 -16.96 7.01 -7.22
CA ARG A 47 -17.78 8.23 -7.42
C ARG A 47 -17.01 9.55 -7.31
N SER A 48 -15.77 9.55 -6.82
CA SER A 48 -14.97 10.76 -6.57
C SER A 48 -13.53 10.54 -7.04
N THR A 49 -13.01 11.48 -7.83
CA THR A 49 -11.72 11.36 -8.55
C THR A 49 -10.52 11.06 -7.65
N GLY A 50 -10.54 11.54 -6.40
CA GLY A 50 -9.49 11.26 -5.40
C GLY A 50 -9.65 9.93 -4.67
N ASP A 51 -10.88 9.44 -4.50
CA ASP A 51 -11.15 8.20 -3.73
C ASP A 51 -11.12 6.96 -4.62
N SER A 52 -11.13 7.10 -5.94
CA SER A 52 -11.10 5.96 -6.87
C SER A 52 -9.73 5.29 -6.99
N LEU A 53 -8.67 5.86 -6.40
CA LEU A 53 -7.31 5.32 -6.53
C LEU A 53 -7.16 3.92 -5.92
N GLY A 54 -7.82 3.63 -4.79
CA GLY A 54 -7.83 2.31 -4.19
C GLY A 54 -8.35 1.24 -5.16
N PRO A 55 -9.60 1.35 -5.64
CA PRO A 55 -10.17 0.42 -6.62
C PRO A 55 -9.32 0.25 -7.89
N ILE A 56 -8.75 1.32 -8.43
CA ILE A 56 -7.90 1.26 -9.64
C ILE A 56 -6.63 0.44 -9.38
N VAL A 57 -5.94 0.70 -8.25
CA VAL A 57 -4.76 -0.08 -7.86
C VAL A 57 -5.14 -1.56 -7.68
N GLY A 58 -6.23 -1.85 -6.97
CA GLY A 58 -6.71 -3.22 -6.76
C GLY A 58 -7.01 -3.96 -8.07
N TYR A 59 -7.59 -3.28 -9.05
CA TYR A 59 -7.82 -3.84 -10.38
C TYR A 59 -6.52 -4.24 -11.09
N LYS A 60 -5.44 -3.46 -10.91
CA LYS A 60 -4.12 -3.71 -11.52
C LYS A 60 -3.28 -4.77 -10.80
N LEU A 61 -3.66 -5.19 -9.59
CA LEU A 61 -2.96 -6.21 -8.80
C LEU A 61 -3.41 -7.65 -9.10
N LYS A 62 -4.41 -7.83 -9.97
CA LYS A 62 -4.78 -9.13 -10.53
C LYS A 62 -3.77 -9.57 -11.60
#